data_AF-A0A9D0ZMK1-F1
#
_entry.id   AF-A0A9D0ZMK1-F1
#
_cell.length_a   1.000
_cell.length_b   1.000
_cell.length_c   1.000
_cell.angle_alpha   90.00
_cell.angle_beta   90.00
_cell.angle_gamma   90.00
#
_symmetry.space_group_name_H-M   'P 1'
#
loop_
_entity.id
_entity.type
_entity.pdbx_description
1 polymer ?
#
loop_
_entity_poly.entity_id
_entity_poly.type
_entity_poly.pdbx_seq_one_letter_code
_entity_poly.pdbx_strand_id
1 'polypeptide(L)'
;MIFQQINEAISNVSGVESSHWNEILTHIRFSVDGIEIGRKGNAITMRLDNDDLSFYNNGVRVAYISNNKLFITDGQFLRSLQIGSHAFVLEDNGSVSFLYLGDDDE
;
A
#
# COMPACT_ATOMS: atom_id res chain seq x y z
N MET A 1 48.41 -8.67 -2.25
CA MET A 1 48.15 -10.09 -1.95
C MET A 1 46.73 -10.41 -2.39
N ILE A 2 46.54 -11.44 -3.23
CA ILE A 2 45.21 -11.75 -3.81
C ILE A 2 44.19 -12.18 -2.76
N PHE A 3 44.66 -12.82 -1.69
CA PHE A 3 43.83 -13.19 -0.53
C PHE A 3 43.25 -11.98 0.21
N GLN A 4 44.02 -10.89 0.32
CA GLN A 4 43.57 -9.65 0.98
C GLN A 4 42.52 -8.92 0.13
N GLN A 5 42.73 -8.89 -1.20
CA GLN A 5 41.76 -8.34 -2.15
C GLN A 5 40.45 -9.14 -2.19
N ILE A 6 40.53 -10.47 -2.05
CA ILE A 6 39.35 -11.34 -1.94
C ILE A 6 38.56 -11.07 -0.65
N ASN A 7 39.24 -10.90 0.49
CA ASN A 7 38.59 -10.58 1.76
C ASN A 7 37.91 -9.19 1.73
N GLU A 8 38.56 -8.20 1.13
CA GLU A 8 37.98 -6.87 0.93
C GLU A 8 36.76 -6.91 0.00
N ALA A 9 36.80 -7.68 -1.09
CA ALA A 9 35.66 -7.87 -1.99
C ALA A 9 34.46 -8.54 -1.30
N ILE A 10 34.69 -9.57 -0.47
CA ILE A 10 33.63 -10.23 0.31
C ILE A 10 33.04 -9.28 1.36
N SER A 11 33.87 -8.50 2.05
CA SER A 11 33.42 -7.52 3.04
C SER A 11 32.58 -6.40 2.40
N ASN A 12 32.93 -5.97 1.20
CA ASN A 12 32.19 -4.94 0.48
C ASN A 12 30.84 -5.46 -0.03
N VAL A 13 30.79 -6.67 -0.60
CA VAL A 13 29.52 -7.30 -1.03
C VAL A 13 28.60 -7.52 0.17
N SER A 14 29.11 -8.09 1.27
CA SER A 14 28.31 -8.29 2.49
C SER A 14 27.83 -6.97 3.12
N GLY A 15 28.65 -5.92 3.10
CA GLY A 15 28.27 -4.58 3.58
C GLY A 15 27.16 -3.93 2.73
N VAL A 16 27.24 -3.99 1.40
CA VAL A 16 26.25 -3.40 0.48
C VAL A 16 24.94 -4.19 0.45
N GLU A 17 25.01 -5.52 0.50
CA GLU A 17 23.84 -6.39 0.67
C GLU A 17 23.14 -6.04 1.99
N SER A 18 23.88 -5.88 3.10
CA SER A 18 23.27 -5.62 4.40
C SER A 18 22.45 -4.32 4.46
N SER A 19 22.86 -3.25 3.77
CA SER A 19 22.12 -1.98 3.80
C SER A 19 20.82 -2.03 3.01
N HIS A 20 20.85 -2.59 1.79
CA HIS A 20 19.64 -2.78 0.97
C HIS A 20 18.68 -3.76 1.64
N TRP A 21 19.20 -4.86 2.20
CA TRP A 21 18.35 -5.81 2.93
C TRP A 21 17.73 -5.18 4.18
N ASN A 22 18.47 -4.35 4.92
CA ASN A 22 17.92 -3.62 6.06
C ASN A 22 16.84 -2.61 5.66
N GLU A 23 16.99 -1.96 4.51
CA GLU A 23 15.97 -1.06 3.97
C GLU A 23 14.70 -1.83 3.62
N ILE A 24 14.82 -2.97 2.92
CA ILE A 24 13.68 -3.85 2.61
C ILE A 24 13.01 -4.31 3.90
N LEU A 25 13.74 -4.83 4.89
CA LEU A 25 13.18 -5.31 6.16
C LEU A 25 12.56 -4.19 7.01
N THR A 26 13.02 -2.95 6.82
CA THR A 26 12.40 -1.78 7.44
C THR A 26 10.98 -1.55 6.92
N HIS A 27 10.70 -1.92 5.66
CA HIS A 27 9.43 -1.64 4.98
C HIS A 27 8.57 -2.86 4.69
N ILE A 28 9.13 -4.06 4.52
CA ILE A 28 8.45 -5.28 4.09
C ILE A 28 8.84 -6.41 5.04
N ARG A 29 7.84 -7.07 5.62
CA ARG A 29 8.02 -8.17 6.58
C ARG A 29 7.21 -9.38 6.12
N PHE A 30 7.86 -10.53 6.08
CA PHE A 30 7.25 -11.82 5.77
C PHE A 30 7.03 -12.60 7.06
N SER A 31 5.86 -13.21 7.19
CA SER A 31 5.49 -14.03 8.34
C SER A 31 4.62 -15.21 7.91
N VAL A 32 4.30 -16.11 8.85
CA VAL A 32 3.35 -17.21 8.61
C VAL A 32 1.94 -16.71 8.26
N ASP A 33 1.61 -15.50 8.69
CA ASP A 33 0.31 -14.88 8.48
C ASP A 33 0.24 -14.11 7.15
N GLY A 34 1.36 -13.97 6.43
CA GLY A 34 1.43 -13.26 5.15
C GLY A 34 2.49 -12.16 5.12
N ILE A 35 2.22 -11.12 4.33
CA ILE A 35 3.15 -10.01 4.04
C ILE A 35 2.61 -8.71 4.64
N GLU A 36 3.42 -8.05 5.45
CA GLU A 36 3.14 -6.70 5.95
C GLU A 36 4.06 -5.68 5.28
N ILE A 37 3.48 -4.59 4.78
CA ILE A 37 4.18 -3.46 4.15
C ILE A 37 3.90 -2.18 4.95
N GLY A 38 4.97 -1.47 5.29
CA GLY A 38 4.95 -0.22 6.04
C GLY A 38 6.23 -0.07 6.85
N ARG A 39 6.71 1.16 7.02
CA ARG A 39 7.92 1.41 7.81
C ARG A 39 7.72 0.90 9.24
N LYS A 40 8.66 0.14 9.77
CA LYS A 40 8.62 -0.35 11.15
C LYS A 40 8.37 0.80 12.14
N GLY A 41 7.37 0.63 13.00
CA GLY A 41 6.96 1.63 13.99
C GLY A 41 6.04 2.74 13.48
N ASN A 42 5.74 2.79 12.17
CA ASN A 42 4.71 3.69 11.65
C ASN A 42 3.30 3.13 11.93
N ALA A 43 2.37 4.06 12.11
CA ALA A 43 0.96 3.76 12.32
C ALA A 43 0.29 3.11 11.10
N ILE A 44 0.66 3.53 9.90
CA ILE A 44 0.02 3.12 8.65
C ILE A 44 0.76 1.92 8.07
N THR A 45 0.05 0.82 7.88
CA THR A 45 0.57 -0.42 7.28
C THR A 45 -0.46 -1.06 6.35
N MET A 46 -0.01 -1.78 5.34
CA MET A 46 -0.80 -2.66 4.49
C MET A 46 -0.44 -4.12 4.83
N ARG A 47 -1.41 -5.03 4.80
CA ARG A 47 -1.20 -6.46 5.01
C ARG A 47 -1.88 -7.26 3.91
N LEU A 48 -1.16 -8.20 3.34
CA LEU A 48 -1.71 -9.23 2.46
C LEU A 48 -1.61 -10.56 3.20
N ASP A 49 -2.75 -11.13 3.56
CA ASP A 49 -2.86 -12.46 4.14
C ASP A 49 -3.62 -13.42 3.19
N ASN A 50 -4.03 -14.58 3.70
CA ASN A 50 -4.72 -15.59 2.88
C ASN A 50 -6.17 -15.20 2.53
N ASP A 51 -6.79 -14.32 3.31
CA ASP A 51 -8.22 -14.02 3.26
C ASP A 51 -8.51 -12.61 2.72
N ASP A 52 -7.59 -11.66 2.95
CA ASP A 52 -7.76 -10.27 2.55
C ASP A 52 -6.47 -9.47 2.29
N LEU A 53 -6.66 -8.38 1.55
CA LEU A 53 -5.71 -7.27 1.46
C LEU A 53 -6.24 -6.12 2.31
N SER A 54 -5.55 -5.80 3.41
CA SER A 54 -5.99 -4.87 4.45
C SER A 54 -5.08 -3.67 4.62
N PHE A 55 -5.68 -2.53 4.99
CA PHE A 55 -5.01 -1.32 5.42
C PHE A 55 -5.28 -1.08 6.90
N TYR A 56 -4.23 -0.73 7.63
CA TYR A 56 -4.26 -0.47 9.06
C TYR A 56 -3.75 0.93 9.38
N ASN A 57 -4.31 1.55 10.42
CA ASN A 57 -3.79 2.76 11.05
C ASN A 57 -3.75 2.55 12.57
N ASN A 58 -2.57 2.66 13.18
CA ASN A 58 -2.34 2.37 14.60
C ASN A 58 -2.87 0.98 15.02
N GLY A 59 -2.68 -0.03 14.16
CA GLY A 59 -3.15 -1.40 14.41
C GLY A 59 -4.65 -1.62 14.23
N VAL A 60 -5.43 -0.57 13.92
CA VAL A 60 -6.86 -0.69 13.58
C VAL A 60 -7.01 -0.87 12.08
N ARG A 61 -7.75 -1.89 11.65
CA ARG A 61 -8.07 -2.11 10.23
C ARG A 61 -9.06 -1.05 9.76
N VAL A 62 -8.65 -0.21 8.81
CA VAL A 62 -9.45 0.93 8.31
C VAL A 62 -10.09 0.67 6.96
N ALA A 63 -9.50 -0.21 6.13
CA ALA A 63 -10.08 -0.68 4.88
C ALA A 63 -9.55 -2.08 4.53
N TYR A 64 -10.30 -2.86 3.76
CA TYR A 64 -9.84 -4.15 3.25
C TYR A 64 -10.62 -4.60 2.02
N ILE A 65 -9.97 -5.43 1.20
CA ILE A 65 -10.58 -6.14 0.07
C ILE A 65 -10.64 -7.61 0.42
N SER A 66 -11.84 -8.18 0.42
CA SER A 66 -12.08 -9.61 0.63
C SER A 66 -13.33 -10.05 -0.12
N ASN A 67 -13.35 -11.29 -0.62
CA ASN A 67 -14.51 -11.88 -1.30
C ASN A 67 -15.09 -10.96 -2.39
N ASN A 68 -14.21 -10.38 -3.22
CA ASN A 68 -14.56 -9.45 -4.31
C ASN A 68 -15.29 -8.17 -3.87
N LYS A 69 -15.15 -7.77 -2.60
CA LYS A 69 -15.75 -6.55 -2.04
C LYS A 69 -14.70 -5.69 -1.35
N LEU A 70 -14.83 -4.38 -1.53
CA LEU A 70 -14.04 -3.38 -0.80
C LEU A 70 -14.87 -2.85 0.38
N PHE A 71 -14.27 -2.85 1.56
CA PHE A 71 -14.85 -2.30 2.78
C PHE A 71 -13.96 -1.17 3.27
N ILE A 72 -14.57 -0.03 3.59
CA ILE A 72 -13.89 1.16 4.12
C ILE A 72 -14.65 1.62 5.35
N THR A 73 -13.95 1.86 6.45
CA THR A 73 -14.56 2.33 7.71
C THR A 73 -15.05 3.77 7.60
N ASP A 74 -14.21 4.64 7.04
CA ASP A 74 -14.51 6.04 6.77
C ASP A 74 -13.76 6.49 5.51
N GLY A 75 -14.42 7.26 4.64
CA GLY A 75 -13.93 7.62 3.32
C GLY A 75 -14.26 9.06 2.96
N GLN A 76 -13.22 9.83 2.61
CA GLN A 76 -13.35 11.20 2.12
C GLN A 76 -12.90 11.26 0.65
N PHE A 77 -13.83 11.60 -0.25
CA PHE A 77 -13.55 11.83 -1.67
C PHE A 77 -13.39 13.32 -1.91
N LEU A 78 -12.20 13.76 -2.35
CA LEU A 78 -11.87 15.18 -2.45
C LEU A 78 -12.48 15.89 -3.65
N ARG A 79 -12.84 15.13 -4.70
CA ARG A 79 -13.31 15.70 -5.97
C ARG A 79 -14.57 15.01 -6.47
N SER A 80 -14.50 13.69 -6.63
CA SER A 80 -15.63 12.92 -7.13
C SER A 80 -15.63 11.50 -6.59
N LEU A 81 -16.82 10.91 -6.56
CA LEU A 81 -17.06 9.48 -6.35
C LEU A 81 -17.90 8.98 -7.53
N GLN A 82 -17.33 8.08 -8.34
CA GLN A 82 -18.00 7.50 -9.50
C GLN A 82 -18.31 6.02 -9.28
N ILE A 83 -19.52 5.60 -9.66
CA ILE A 83 -20.00 4.22 -9.63
C ILE A 83 -20.64 3.93 -10.99
N GLY A 84 -19.94 3.15 -11.81
CA GLY A 84 -20.32 2.97 -13.22
C GLY A 84 -20.40 4.32 -13.95
N SER A 85 -21.47 4.52 -14.71
CA SER A 85 -21.73 5.74 -15.47
C SER A 85 -22.30 6.90 -14.63
N HIS A 86 -22.31 6.80 -13.30
CA HIS A 86 -22.87 7.81 -12.40
C HIS A 86 -21.82 8.37 -11.45
N ALA A 87 -21.83 9.67 -11.19
CA ALA A 87 -20.85 10.31 -10.31
C ALA A 87 -21.43 11.40 -9.42
N PHE A 88 -20.89 11.51 -8.20
CA PHE A 88 -20.94 12.71 -7.39
C PHE A 88 -19.71 13.56 -7.71
N VAL A 89 -19.90 14.85 -8.02
CA VAL A 89 -18.81 15.77 -8.36
C VAL A 89 -18.91 17.03 -7.50
N LEU A 90 -17.80 17.43 -6.88
CA LEU A 90 -17.68 18.70 -6.17
C LEU A 90 -17.45 19.82 -7.20
N GLU A 91 -18.33 20.81 -7.19
CA GLU A 91 -18.25 22.00 -8.03
C GLU A 91 -17.36 23.08 -7.38
N ASP A 92 -16.88 24.04 -8.19
CA ASP A 92 -16.01 25.13 -7.72
C ASP A 92 -16.65 25.99 -6.61
N ASN A 93 -17.98 26.07 -6.59
CA ASN A 93 -18.74 26.80 -5.57
C ASN A 93 -18.99 25.98 -4.29
N GLY A 94 -18.45 24.76 -4.19
CA GLY A 94 -18.60 23.84 -3.06
C GLY A 94 -19.92 23.06 -3.05
N SER A 95 -20.79 23.23 -4.04
CA SER A 95 -21.96 22.38 -4.22
C SER A 95 -21.57 21.01 -4.78
N VAL A 96 -22.48 20.04 -4.67
CA VAL A 96 -22.27 18.68 -5.20
C VAL A 96 -23.31 18.39 -6.27
N SER A 97 -22.84 18.05 -7.46
CA SER A 97 -23.66 17.57 -8.57
C SER A 97 -23.73 16.05 -8.56
N PHE A 98 -24.89 15.50 -8.93
CA PHE A 98 -25.03 14.09 -9.28
C PHE A 98 -25.25 13.98 -10.79
N LEU A 99 -24.32 13.33 -11.48
CA LEU A 99 -24.21 13.34 -12.94
C LEU A 99 -24.30 11.92 -13.50
N TYR A 100 -24.93 11.78 -14.67
CA TYR A 100 -24.72 10.66 -15.56
C TYR A 100 -23.65 11.06 -16.58
N LEU A 101 -22.57 10.29 -16.67
CA LEU A 101 -21.40 10.63 -17.48
C LEU A 101 -21.46 10.06 -18.90
N GLY A 102 -22.50 9.29 -19.22
CA GLY A 102 -22.56 8.47 -20.42
C GLY A 102 -22.02 7.07 -20.17
N ASP A 103 -22.53 6.10 -20.92
CA ASP A 103 -21.90 4.80 -21.03
C ASP A 103 -20.70 4.99 -21.98
N ASP A 104 -19.50 4.58 -21.54
CA ASP A 104 -18.40 4.39 -22.48
C ASP A 104 -18.82 3.20 -23.36
N ASP A 105 -19.46 3.50 -24.49
CA ASP A 105 -19.68 2.55 -25.57
C ASP A 105 -18.29 2.14 -26.12
N GLU A 106 -17.65 1.14 -25.49
CA GLU A 106 -16.56 0.37 -26.10
C GLU A 106 -17.08 -0.50 -27.26
#